data_AF-A0A531KKI8-F1
#
_entry.id   AF-A0A531KKI8-F1
#
_cell.length_a   1.000
_cell.length_b   1.000
_cell.length_c   1.000
_cell.angle_alpha   90.00
_cell.angle_beta   90.00
_cell.angle_gamma   90.00
#
_symmetry.space_group_name_H-M   'P 1'
#
loop_
_entity.id
_entity.type
_entity.pdbx_description
1 polymer ?
#
loop_
_entity_poly.entity_id
_entity_poly.type
_entity_poly.pdbx_seq_one_letter_code
_entity_poly.pdbx_strand_id
1 'polypeptide(L)'
;MIDGGEAIRKLALNVVRYSGLAPLAKPFVGGIGAILMLHRVTATPEKPDSVNRHLNIAPEFLDAVIADMKAHFYTFVTLDEAIERITAGGKGGQFAAITAD
;
A
#
# COMPACT_ATOMS: atom_id res chain seq x y z
N MET A 1 -6.86 31.71 16.70
CA MET A 1 -8.17 31.60 16.04
C MET A 1 -8.32 30.13 15.64
N ILE A 2 -9.20 29.37 16.28
CA ILE A 2 -9.42 27.97 15.91
C ILE A 2 -10.21 27.99 14.61
N ASP A 3 -9.62 27.46 13.54
CA ASP A 3 -10.34 27.24 12.29
C ASP A 3 -11.38 26.13 12.53
N GLY A 4 -12.65 26.51 12.53
CA GLY A 4 -13.76 25.59 12.75
C GLY A 4 -13.80 24.46 11.72
N GLY A 5 -13.33 24.71 10.49
CA GLY A 5 -13.21 23.68 9.46
C GLY A 5 -12.15 22.63 9.80
N GLU A 6 -11.02 23.06 10.35
CA GLU A 6 -9.95 22.15 10.75
C GLU A 6 -10.34 21.31 11.99
N ALA A 7 -11.01 21.92 12.96
CA ALA A 7 -11.51 21.21 14.14
C ALA A 7 -12.50 20.09 13.77
N ILE A 8 -13.43 20.37 12.85
CA ILE A 8 -14.40 19.39 12.36
C ILE A 8 -13.70 18.25 11.59
N ARG A 9 -12.73 18.57 10.73
CA ARG A 9 -11.98 17.56 9.98
C ARG A 9 -11.18 16.64 10.89
N LYS A 10 -10.51 17.20 11.92
CA LYS A 10 -9.78 16.42 12.93
C LYS A 10 -10.73 15.55 13.75
N LEU A 11 -11.90 16.05 14.11
CA LEU A 11 -12.90 15.26 14.83
C LEU A 11 -13.37 14.07 13.98
N ALA A 12 -13.74 14.30 12.72
CA ALA A 12 -14.18 13.24 11.81
C ALA A 12 -13.11 12.16 11.61
N LEU A 13 -11.86 12.55 11.39
CA LEU A 13 -10.73 11.62 11.25
C LEU A 13 -10.48 10.82 12.54
N ASN A 14 -10.58 11.47 13.71
CA ASN A 14 -10.43 10.78 14.99
C ASN A 14 -11.58 9.80 15.26
N VAL A 15 -12.82 10.15 14.90
CA VAL A 15 -13.95 9.23 15.02
C VAL A 15 -13.73 8.01 14.13
N VAL A 16 -13.32 8.17 12.86
CA VAL A 16 -12.98 7.05 11.97
C VAL A 16 -11.85 6.19 12.55
N ARG A 17 -10.83 6.82 13.15
CA ARG A 17 -9.69 6.13 13.78
C ARG A 17 -10.09 5.32 15.01
N TYR A 18 -10.86 5.90 15.94
CA TYR A 18 -11.24 5.24 17.20
C TYR A 18 -12.37 4.23 17.04
N SER A 19 -13.24 4.41 16.04
CA SER A 19 -14.37 3.49 15.77
C SER A 19 -13.96 2.25 14.97
N GLY A 20 -12.75 2.22 14.40
CA GLY A 20 -12.33 1.15 13.50
C GLY A 20 -13.11 1.10 12.19
N LEU A 21 -13.87 2.16 11.83
CA LEU A 21 -14.64 2.24 10.59
C LEU A 21 -13.78 2.56 9.35
N ALA A 22 -12.47 2.76 9.54
CA ALA A 22 -11.53 3.03 8.44
C ALA A 22 -11.59 2.00 7.27
N PRO A 23 -11.75 0.69 7.50
CA PRO A 23 -11.90 -0.28 6.42
C PRO A 23 -13.18 -0.10 5.59
N LEU A 24 -14.24 0.50 6.15
CA LEU A 24 -15.49 0.77 5.42
C LEU A 24 -15.36 1.98 4.48
N ALA A 25 -14.40 2.87 4.73
CA ALA A 25 -14.10 3.98 3.83
C ALA A 25 -13.28 3.54 2.60
N LYS A 26 -12.72 2.33 2.62
CA LYS A 26 -11.82 1.78 1.57
C LYS A 26 -12.37 1.88 0.15
N PRO A 27 -13.67 1.70 -0.15
CA PRO A 27 -14.22 1.92 -1.49
C PRO A 27 -14.13 3.38 -1.98
N PHE A 28 -14.08 4.35 -1.07
CA PHE A 28 -14.08 5.77 -1.39
C PHE A 28 -12.68 6.39 -1.40
N VAL A 29 -11.72 5.80 -0.67
CA VAL A 29 -10.35 6.35 -0.53
C VAL A 29 -9.23 5.37 -0.91
N GLY A 30 -9.56 4.12 -1.24
CA GLY A 30 -8.59 3.01 -1.35
C GLY A 30 -7.74 2.97 -2.62
N GLY A 31 -7.88 3.93 -3.53
CA GLY A 31 -7.19 3.90 -4.83
C GLY A 31 -7.63 2.73 -5.71
N ILE A 32 -6.93 2.55 -6.84
CA ILE A 32 -7.26 1.52 -7.85
C ILE A 32 -6.30 0.31 -7.81
N GLY A 33 -5.20 0.40 -7.06
CA GLY A 33 -4.16 -0.63 -6.97
C GLY A 33 -2.88 -0.11 -6.30
N ALA A 34 -1.79 -0.87 -6.44
CA ALA A 34 -0.47 -0.55 -5.90
C ALA A 34 0.65 -0.91 -6.90
N ILE A 35 1.75 -0.16 -6.87
CA ILE A 35 3.00 -0.51 -7.54
C ILE A 35 4.08 -0.55 -6.45
N LEU A 36 4.68 -1.72 -6.23
CA LEU A 36 5.67 -1.97 -5.19
C LEU A 36 7.06 -2.08 -5.83
N MET A 37 8.00 -1.26 -5.37
CA MET A 37 9.39 -1.31 -5.84
C MET A 37 10.29 -1.94 -4.76
N LEU A 38 10.92 -3.05 -5.11
CA LEU A 38 11.81 -3.81 -4.24
C LEU A 38 13.27 -3.50 -4.59
N HIS A 39 14.05 -3.04 -3.61
CA HIS A 39 15.47 -2.77 -3.86
C HIS A 39 16.35 -4.00 -3.59
N ARG A 40 16.16 -4.67 -2.45
CA ARG A 40 16.92 -5.88 -2.16
C ARG A 40 16.14 -6.85 -1.30
N VAL A 41 15.81 -8.01 -1.85
CA VAL A 41 15.23 -9.12 -1.08
C VAL A 41 16.37 -10.03 -0.62
N THR A 42 16.62 -10.13 0.68
CA THR A 42 17.74 -10.90 1.22
C THR A 42 17.49 -11.41 2.64
N ALA A 43 17.89 -12.66 2.90
CA ALA A 43 17.89 -13.26 4.25
C ALA A 43 19.07 -12.77 5.10
N THR A 44 20.04 -12.07 4.52
CA THR A 44 21.22 -11.53 5.19
C THR A 44 21.22 -10.01 5.08
N PRO A 45 20.48 -9.29 5.95
CA PRO A 45 20.40 -7.84 5.88
C PRO A 45 21.76 -7.19 6.15
N GLU A 46 21.96 -6.00 5.58
CA GLU A 46 23.16 -5.21 5.84
C GLU A 46 23.31 -4.87 7.33
N LYS A 47 24.55 -4.53 7.71
CA LYS A 47 24.90 -4.16 9.09
C LYS A 47 23.96 -3.07 9.62
N PRO A 48 23.67 -3.05 10.94
CA PRO A 48 22.75 -2.09 11.55
C PRO A 48 23.01 -0.64 11.17
N ASP A 49 24.28 -0.26 11.01
CA ASP A 49 24.72 1.11 10.72
C ASP A 49 24.82 1.44 9.22
N SER A 50 24.39 0.54 8.33
CA SER A 50 24.38 0.81 6.90
C SER A 50 23.28 1.82 6.55
N VAL A 51 23.65 2.87 5.82
CA VAL A 51 22.73 3.91 5.32
C VAL A 51 21.60 3.29 4.48
N ASN A 52 21.91 2.24 3.72
CA ASN A 52 20.97 1.59 2.81
C ASN A 52 20.25 0.39 3.43
N ARG A 53 20.37 0.18 4.75
CA ARG A 53 19.72 -0.94 5.43
C ARG A 53 18.20 -0.96 5.22
N HIS A 54 17.57 0.22 5.20
CA HIS A 54 16.13 0.39 5.00
C HIS A 54 15.61 -0.09 3.62
N LEU A 55 16.51 -0.34 2.67
CA LEU A 55 16.20 -0.88 1.34
C LEU A 55 16.19 -2.43 1.31
N ASN A 56 16.58 -3.09 2.41
CA ASN A 56 16.56 -4.55 2.52
C ASN A 56 15.18 -5.02 2.98
N ILE A 57 14.68 -6.04 2.27
CA ILE A 57 13.41 -6.70 2.51
C ILE A 57 13.72 -8.16 2.85
N ALA A 58 13.26 -8.63 4.02
CA ALA A 58 13.37 -10.04 4.38
C ALA A 58 12.43 -10.89 3.51
N PRO A 59 12.83 -12.07 3.03
CA PRO A 59 11.98 -12.94 2.22
C PRO A 59 10.65 -13.28 2.91
N GLU A 60 10.69 -13.58 4.21
CA GLU A 60 9.51 -13.95 4.99
C GLU A 60 8.54 -12.77 5.15
N PHE A 61 9.07 -11.55 5.21
CA PHE A 61 8.25 -10.35 5.23
C PHE A 61 7.58 -10.12 3.87
N LEU A 62 8.31 -10.30 2.77
CA LEU A 62 7.74 -10.20 1.43
C LEU A 62 6.64 -11.24 1.21
N ASP A 63 6.84 -12.48 1.66
CA ASP A 63 5.82 -13.53 1.61
C ASP A 63 4.56 -13.14 2.40
N ALA A 64 4.73 -12.61 3.61
CA ALA A 64 3.62 -12.15 4.43
C ALA A 64 2.83 -11.01 3.77
N VAL A 65 3.54 -10.04 3.15
CA VAL A 65 2.90 -8.93 2.41
C VAL A 65 2.12 -9.47 1.21
N ILE A 66 2.72 -10.35 0.40
CA ILE A 66 2.04 -10.91 -0.78
C ILE A 66 0.80 -11.73 -0.35
N ALA A 67 0.90 -12.52 0.72
CA ALA A 67 -0.21 -13.28 1.26
C ALA A 67 -1.35 -12.37 1.75
N ASP A 68 -1.03 -11.31 2.50
CA ASP A 68 -2.01 -10.33 2.99
C ASP A 68 -2.70 -9.62 1.82
N MET A 69 -1.95 -9.20 0.80
CA MET A 69 -2.52 -8.57 -0.40
C MET A 69 -3.48 -9.50 -1.14
N LYS A 70 -3.11 -10.78 -1.31
CA LYS A 70 -4.01 -11.77 -1.92
C LYS A 70 -5.27 -11.98 -1.10
N ALA A 71 -5.17 -12.03 0.23
CA ALA A 71 -6.33 -12.13 1.13
C ALA A 71 -7.27 -10.91 1.01
N HIS A 72 -6.73 -9.75 0.61
CA HIS A 72 -7.47 -8.53 0.32
C HIS A 72 -7.83 -8.35 -1.17
N PHE A 73 -7.82 -9.44 -1.95
CA PHE A 73 -8.26 -9.49 -3.36
C PHE A 73 -7.44 -8.67 -4.35
N TYR A 74 -6.16 -8.39 -4.05
CA TYR A 74 -5.25 -7.84 -5.04
C TYR A 74 -4.92 -8.88 -6.12
N THR A 75 -5.08 -8.50 -7.38
CA THR A 75 -4.57 -9.27 -8.52
C THR A 75 -3.15 -8.80 -8.87
N PHE A 76 -2.17 -9.70 -8.81
CA PHE A 76 -0.82 -9.39 -9.26
C PHE A 76 -0.74 -9.39 -10.78
N VAL A 77 -0.27 -8.29 -11.36
CA VAL A 77 -0.26 -8.02 -12.80
C VAL A 77 1.12 -7.55 -13.26
N THR A 78 1.37 -7.63 -14.56
CA THR A 78 2.55 -7.01 -15.18
C THR A 78 2.43 -5.48 -15.15
N LEU A 79 3.55 -4.78 -15.38
CA LEU A 79 3.53 -3.32 -15.48
C LEU A 79 2.70 -2.84 -16.68
N ASP A 80 2.71 -3.57 -17.80
CA ASP A 80 1.90 -3.26 -18.98
C ASP A 80 0.39 -3.32 -18.66
N GLU A 81 -0.06 -4.40 -18.02
CA GLU A 81 -1.45 -4.56 -17.57
C GLU A 81 -1.83 -3.50 -16.52
N ALA A 82 -0.91 -3.13 -15.63
CA ALA A 82 -1.14 -2.03 -14.70
C ALA A 82 -1.40 -0.71 -15.43
N ILE A 83 -0.62 -0.40 -16.48
CA ILE A 83 -0.83 0.79 -17.32
C ILE A 83 -2.19 0.74 -18.02
N GLU A 84 -2.58 -0.41 -18.57
CA GLU A 84 -3.89 -0.60 -19.19
C GLU A 84 -5.02 -0.34 -18.20
N ARG A 85 -4.95 -0.91 -17.00
CA ARG A 85 -5.96 -0.70 -15.94
C ARG A 85 -6.03 0.73 -15.47
N ILE A 86 -4.89 1.40 -15.30
CA ILE A 86 -4.83 2.83 -14.92
C ILE A 86 -5.51 3.66 -16.00
N THR A 87 -5.15 3.45 -17.27
CA THR A 87 -5.73 4.16 -18.43
C THR A 87 -7.24 3.91 -18.55
N ALA A 88 -7.69 2.69 -18.23
CA ALA A 88 -9.09 2.31 -18.25
C ALA A 88 -9.90 2.83 -17.04
N GLY A 89 -9.29 3.58 -16.12
CA GLY A 89 -9.94 4.16 -14.94
C GLY A 89 -10.07 3.21 -13.75
N GLY A 90 -9.17 2.24 -13.61
CA GLY A 90 -9.16 1.29 -12.50
C GLY A 90 -10.20 0.17 -12.60
N LYS A 91 -10.61 -0.18 -13.82
CA LYS A 91 -11.53 -1.30 -14.05
C LYS A 91 -10.83 -2.63 -13.74
N GLY A 92 -11.57 -3.61 -13.20
CA GLY A 92 -11.05 -4.96 -12.95
C GLY A 92 -10.58 -5.25 -11.52
N GLY A 93 -10.92 -4.39 -10.56
CA GLY A 93 -10.61 -4.59 -9.14
C GLY A 93 -9.19 -4.13 -8.76
N GLN A 94 -8.85 -4.30 -7.47
CA GLN A 94 -7.53 -3.91 -6.97
C GLN A 94 -6.45 -4.76 -7.63
N PHE A 95 -5.40 -4.10 -8.12
CA PHE A 95 -4.25 -4.77 -8.70
C PHE A 95 -2.95 -4.37 -7.99
N ALA A 96 -1.92 -5.20 -8.13
CA ALA A 96 -0.58 -4.91 -7.67
C ALA A 96 0.44 -5.27 -8.76
N ALA A 97 1.41 -4.39 -9.01
CA ALA A 97 2.60 -4.71 -9.79
C ALA A 97 3.83 -4.68 -8.87
N ILE A 98 4.76 -5.61 -9.06
CA ILE A 98 6.05 -5.63 -8.35
C ILE A 98 7.15 -5.28 -9.36
N THR A 99 7.98 -4.30 -9.03
CA THR A 99 9.21 -3.95 -9.75
C THR A 99 10.42 -4.18 -8.86
N ALA A 100 11.59 -4.37 -9.45
CA ALA A 100 12.85 -4.51 -8.73
C ALA A 100 13.98 -3.77 -9.44
N ASP A 101 14.89 -3.16 -8.67
CA ASP A 101 16.06 -2.41 -9.14
C ASP A 101 17.40 -2.96 -8.61
#